data_AF-A9F8A8-F1
#
_entry.id   AF-A9F8A8-F1
#
_cell.length_a   1.000
_cell.length_b   1.000
_cell.length_c   1.000
_cell.angle_alpha   90.00
_cell.angle_beta   90.00
_cell.angle_gamma   90.00
#
_symmetry.space_group_name_H-M   'P 1'
#
loop_
_entity.id
_entity.type
_entity.pdbx_description
1 polymer ?
#
loop_
_entity_poly.entity_id
_entity_poly.type
_entity_poly.pdbx_seq_one_letter_code
_entity_poly.pdbx_strand_id
1 'polypeptide(L)'
;MSGSVSHVGESGLGRSKAAATLAALGLLAATGLVCGAVALRDPTAVTALEGGASASPSPSPAAAPSSSGRESSSAPPPEPAPALAPAEPEAPAKAPPARAQPAEIEGAQAAGSAALGSLAQRYPEDPAVLRALAVAQAREKAMAAALLTAQRLFEVAPEEVGNDELKQIILRAANGTPDLALTAFDLMAKHMGSRGPDLLYEVVTAPKFGDWPRDHASTRLMESSVRQLASPALLVADDLRRLTDCPTKAMLARAREEGDVRALHYIKALGTPQPCRGHRTRKCLRCGPLQKELRATASAIEKRKNEKAAAAAPPAASAAR
;
A
#
# COMPACT_ATOMS: atom_id res chain seq x y z
N MET A 1 59.33 -11.54 -13.74
CA MET A 1 58.10 -11.95 -13.04
C MET A 1 56.93 -11.65 -13.97
N SER A 2 56.78 -12.31 -15.13
CA SER A 2 56.26 -13.70 -15.31
C SER A 2 55.14 -13.95 -14.30
N GLY A 3 53.84 -13.90 -14.62
CA GLY A 3 53.16 -14.20 -15.88
C GLY A 3 52.31 -15.46 -15.63
N SER A 4 51.00 -15.30 -15.45
CA SER A 4 50.06 -16.44 -15.44
C SER A 4 48.71 -15.98 -15.98
N VAL A 5 48.49 -16.37 -17.23
CA VAL A 5 47.25 -16.23 -17.98
C VAL A 5 46.47 -17.53 -17.77
N SER A 6 45.29 -17.45 -17.17
CA SER A 6 44.39 -18.60 -17.04
C SER A 6 43.51 -18.71 -18.28
N HIS A 7 43.65 -19.84 -18.96
CA HIS A 7 42.79 -20.30 -20.05
C HIS A 7 41.35 -20.49 -19.57
N VAL A 8 40.40 -19.85 -20.26
CA VAL A 8 38.96 -20.14 -20.16
C VAL A 8 38.66 -21.25 -21.17
N GLY A 9 38.18 -22.38 -20.67
CA GLY A 9 37.78 -23.55 -21.46
C GLY A 9 36.41 -23.37 -22.10
N GLU A 10 36.39 -23.50 -23.42
CA GLU A 10 35.21 -23.60 -24.27
C GLU A 10 34.65 -25.02 -24.16
N SER A 11 33.46 -25.20 -23.57
CA SER A 11 32.79 -26.50 -23.49
C SER A 11 31.28 -26.30 -23.37
N GLY A 12 30.51 -26.77 -24.35
CA GLY A 12 29.11 -27.13 -24.09
C GLY A 12 28.05 -26.80 -25.14
N LEU A 13 28.32 -26.90 -26.44
CA LEU A 13 27.29 -26.80 -27.49
C LEU A 13 26.31 -27.99 -27.57
N GLY A 14 26.30 -28.92 -26.61
CA GLY A 14 25.55 -30.18 -26.69
C GLY A 14 24.24 -30.27 -25.89
N ARG A 15 23.90 -29.29 -25.02
CA ARG A 15 22.81 -29.45 -24.04
C ARG A 15 21.43 -28.95 -24.49
N SER A 16 21.32 -28.30 -25.64
CA SER A 16 20.09 -27.61 -26.07
C SER A 16 19.01 -28.53 -26.66
N LYS A 17 19.35 -29.74 -27.15
CA LYS A 17 18.36 -30.63 -27.79
C LYS A 17 17.49 -31.41 -26.80
N ALA A 18 18.02 -31.78 -25.63
CA ALA A 18 17.27 -32.53 -24.62
C ALA A 18 16.22 -31.69 -23.86
N ALA A 19 16.45 -30.38 -23.73
CA ALA A 19 15.52 -29.47 -23.07
C ALA A 19 14.25 -29.21 -23.89
N ALA A 20 14.37 -29.18 -25.23
CA ALA A 20 13.24 -28.94 -26.12
C ALA A 20 12.22 -30.08 -26.13
N THR A 21 12.67 -31.35 -26.01
CA THR A 21 11.78 -32.52 -26.01
C THR A 21 10.98 -32.65 -24.71
N LEU A 22 11.53 -32.24 -23.56
CA LEU A 22 10.81 -32.27 -22.28
C LEU A 22 9.75 -31.16 -22.18
N ALA A 23 9.99 -30.00 -22.78
CA ALA A 23 9.01 -28.91 -22.83
C ALA A 23 7.77 -29.28 -23.68
N ALA A 24 7.94 -30.00 -24.78
CA ALA A 24 6.83 -30.42 -25.65
C ALA A 24 5.89 -31.44 -24.99
N LEU A 25 6.44 -32.40 -24.22
CA LEU A 25 5.64 -33.39 -23.47
C LEU A 25 4.82 -32.75 -22.34
N GLY A 26 5.36 -31.72 -21.67
CA GLY A 26 4.64 -30.98 -20.63
C GLY A 26 3.39 -30.25 -21.16
N LEU A 27 3.47 -29.67 -22.36
CA LEU A 27 2.35 -28.94 -22.98
C LEU A 27 1.18 -29.88 -23.34
N LEU A 28 1.47 -31.08 -23.84
CA LEU A 28 0.43 -32.07 -24.16
C LEU A 28 -0.31 -32.57 -22.91
N ALA A 29 0.40 -32.78 -21.79
CA ALA A 29 -0.21 -33.19 -20.53
C ALA A 29 -1.13 -32.11 -19.94
N ALA A 30 -0.71 -30.83 -19.99
CA ALA A 30 -1.53 -29.72 -19.51
C ALA A 30 -2.81 -29.53 -20.36
N THR A 31 -2.70 -29.68 -21.68
CA THR A 31 -3.86 -29.52 -22.59
C THR A 31 -4.90 -30.64 -22.38
N GLY A 32 -4.45 -31.88 -22.18
CA GLY A 32 -5.35 -33.02 -21.90
C GLY A 32 -6.15 -32.85 -20.60
N LEU A 33 -5.52 -32.28 -19.56
CA LEU A 33 -6.16 -32.09 -18.26
C LEU A 33 -7.25 -30.99 -18.30
N VAL A 34 -7.03 -29.92 -19.08
CA VAL A 34 -8.04 -28.88 -19.31
C VAL A 34 -9.22 -29.40 -20.14
N CYS A 35 -8.96 -30.15 -21.22
CA CYS A 35 -10.04 -30.74 -22.02
C CYS A 35 -10.87 -31.78 -21.25
N GLY A 36 -10.23 -32.60 -20.41
CA GLY A 36 -10.93 -33.56 -19.55
C GLY A 36 -11.82 -32.89 -18.51
N ALA A 37 -11.38 -31.78 -17.92
CA ALA A 37 -12.17 -31.02 -16.94
C ALA A 37 -13.40 -30.35 -17.57
N VAL A 38 -13.32 -29.94 -18.84
CA VAL A 38 -14.47 -29.38 -19.58
C VAL A 38 -15.48 -30.46 -19.96
N ALA A 39 -15.03 -31.67 -20.30
CA ALA A 39 -15.92 -32.78 -20.65
C ALA A 39 -16.70 -33.35 -19.44
N LEU A 40 -16.17 -33.19 -18.22
CA LEU A 40 -16.83 -33.62 -16.98
C LEU A 40 -17.76 -32.57 -16.38
N ARG A 41 -17.93 -31.40 -17.00
CA ARG A 41 -18.92 -30.41 -16.56
C ARG A 41 -20.32 -30.88 -16.94
N ASP A 42 -21.13 -31.11 -15.92
CA ASP A 42 -22.54 -31.42 -16.06
C ASP A 42 -23.28 -30.20 -16.65
N PRO A 43 -23.90 -30.29 -17.85
CA PRO A 43 -24.55 -29.17 -18.51
C PRO A 43 -25.76 -28.64 -17.72
N THR A 44 -26.29 -29.42 -16.77
CA THR A 44 -27.42 -29.00 -15.92
C THR A 44 -27.01 -27.99 -14.85
N ALA A 45 -25.73 -27.94 -14.46
CA ALA A 45 -25.23 -26.98 -13.47
C ALA A 45 -25.04 -25.57 -14.06
N VAL A 46 -24.82 -25.46 -15.37
CA VAL A 46 -24.60 -24.17 -16.05
C VAL A 46 -25.93 -23.45 -16.28
N THR A 47 -27.00 -24.18 -16.63
CA THR A 47 -28.34 -23.58 -16.81
C THR A 47 -28.97 -23.11 -15.50
N ALA A 48 -28.59 -23.70 -14.36
CA ALA A 48 -29.02 -23.24 -13.03
C ALA A 48 -28.40 -21.88 -12.63
N LEU A 49 -27.24 -21.52 -13.18
CA LEU A 49 -26.57 -20.25 -12.89
C LEU A 49 -27.00 -19.11 -13.83
N GLU A 50 -27.43 -19.42 -15.06
CA GLU A 50 -27.89 -18.40 -16.02
C GLU A 50 -29.35 -17.98 -15.82
N GLY A 51 -30.16 -18.75 -15.09
CA GLY A 51 -31.58 -18.44 -14.82
C GLY A 51 -31.85 -17.34 -13.77
N GLY A 52 -30.83 -16.87 -13.05
CA GLY A 52 -30.99 -15.95 -11.90
C GLY A 52 -30.87 -14.45 -12.23
N ALA A 53 -30.50 -14.09 -13.47
CA ALA A 53 -30.26 -12.70 -13.85
C ALA A 53 -31.43 -12.13 -14.66
N SER A 54 -32.59 -11.97 -14.03
CA SER A 54 -33.72 -11.29 -14.66
C SER A 54 -34.36 -10.26 -13.74
N ALA A 55 -34.31 -9.01 -14.21
CA ALA A 55 -35.20 -7.88 -13.94
C ALA A 55 -35.23 -7.24 -12.53
N SER A 56 -34.64 -6.05 -12.43
CA SER A 56 -35.30 -4.92 -11.76
C SER A 56 -35.14 -3.65 -12.61
N PRO A 57 -36.24 -3.11 -13.18
CA PRO A 57 -36.23 -1.81 -13.84
C PRO A 57 -36.27 -0.71 -12.79
N SER A 58 -35.23 0.12 -12.73
CA SER A 58 -35.21 1.33 -11.91
C SER A 58 -35.77 2.50 -12.73
N PRO A 59 -36.82 3.21 -12.28
CA PRO A 59 -37.37 4.35 -12.98
C PRO A 59 -36.48 5.59 -12.81
N SER A 60 -36.23 6.23 -13.95
CA SER A 60 -35.62 7.55 -14.08
C SER A 60 -36.61 8.65 -13.69
N PRO A 61 -36.22 9.69 -12.94
CA PRO A 61 -36.89 10.97 -12.99
C PRO A 61 -36.03 12.04 -13.68
N ALA A 62 -36.72 12.75 -14.56
CA ALA A 62 -36.26 13.81 -15.42
C ALA A 62 -35.96 15.14 -14.68
N ALA A 63 -35.02 15.88 -15.27
CA ALA A 63 -35.00 17.33 -15.54
C ALA A 63 -35.62 18.32 -14.53
N ALA A 64 -34.83 19.30 -14.09
CA ALA A 64 -34.81 20.71 -14.58
C ALA A 64 -34.04 21.62 -13.56
N PRO A 65 -34.02 22.97 -13.69
CA PRO A 65 -32.98 23.73 -14.37
C PRO A 65 -32.26 24.79 -13.49
N SER A 66 -31.31 25.49 -14.12
CA SER A 66 -30.60 26.70 -13.71
C SER A 66 -31.31 27.66 -12.74
N SER A 67 -30.55 28.20 -11.78
CA SER A 67 -30.77 29.56 -11.26
C SER A 67 -29.44 30.31 -11.08
N SER A 68 -29.30 31.36 -11.86
CA SER A 68 -28.34 32.45 -11.65
C SER A 68 -28.86 33.28 -10.48
N GLY A 69 -28.09 33.33 -9.39
CA GLY A 69 -28.37 34.17 -8.22
C GLY A 69 -27.18 35.11 -7.96
N ARG A 70 -27.38 36.37 -8.31
CA ARG A 70 -26.50 37.52 -8.10
C ARG A 70 -27.08 38.31 -6.95
N GLU A 71 -26.46 38.32 -5.78
CA GLU A 71 -26.75 39.18 -4.63
C GLU A 71 -25.70 38.84 -3.55
N SER A 72 -25.26 39.67 -2.64
CA SER A 72 -25.30 41.12 -2.45
C SER A 72 -24.39 41.32 -1.26
N SER A 73 -23.53 42.34 -1.33
CA SER A 73 -22.72 42.74 -0.19
C SER A 73 -23.66 43.24 0.91
N SER A 74 -23.72 42.55 2.05
CA SER A 74 -24.32 43.06 3.27
C SER A 74 -23.47 42.66 4.45
N ALA A 75 -22.96 43.68 5.13
CA ALA A 75 -22.22 43.57 6.38
C ALA A 75 -23.11 42.93 7.47
N PRO A 76 -22.58 42.02 8.30
CA PRO A 76 -23.35 41.42 9.39
C PRO A 76 -23.60 42.44 10.52
N PRO A 77 -24.82 42.47 11.09
CA PRO A 77 -25.14 43.21 12.31
C PRO A 77 -24.50 42.55 13.55
N PRO A 78 -24.34 43.30 14.66
CA PRO A 78 -23.72 42.81 15.89
C PRO A 78 -24.51 41.64 16.50
N GLU A 79 -23.77 40.57 16.78
CA GLU A 79 -24.20 39.28 17.29
C GLU A 79 -24.80 39.41 18.70
N PRO A 80 -26.07 39.01 18.93
CA PRO A 80 -26.66 38.97 20.27
C PRO A 80 -26.02 37.85 21.09
N ALA A 81 -25.72 38.16 22.35
CA ALA A 81 -25.08 37.27 23.31
C ALA A 81 -25.75 35.88 23.33
N PRO A 82 -24.96 34.78 23.30
CA PRO A 82 -25.51 33.43 23.31
C PRO A 82 -26.23 33.18 24.63
N ALA A 83 -27.55 32.97 24.54
CA ALA A 83 -28.35 32.44 25.61
C ALA A 83 -27.84 31.04 25.97
N LEU A 84 -27.55 30.85 27.26
CA LEU A 84 -27.17 29.58 27.87
C LEU A 84 -28.23 28.52 27.54
N ALA A 85 -27.95 27.69 26.54
CA ALA A 85 -28.74 26.49 26.27
C ALA A 85 -28.60 25.54 27.46
N PRO A 86 -29.71 24.96 27.97
CA PRO A 86 -29.69 23.97 29.03
C PRO A 86 -28.79 22.79 28.67
N ALA A 87 -27.87 22.45 29.58
CA ALA A 87 -26.98 21.31 29.43
C ALA A 87 -27.79 20.04 29.14
N GLU A 88 -27.64 19.52 27.92
CA GLU A 88 -28.21 18.25 27.50
C GLU A 88 -27.65 17.14 28.41
N PRO A 89 -28.49 16.27 29.00
CA PRO A 89 -28.02 15.23 29.91
C PRO A 89 -26.98 14.35 29.24
N GLU A 90 -25.74 14.34 29.75
CA GLU A 90 -24.68 13.46 29.28
C GLU A 90 -25.18 12.01 29.29
N ALA A 91 -25.30 11.42 28.10
CA ALA A 91 -25.66 10.02 27.94
C ALA A 91 -24.65 9.16 28.72
N PRO A 92 -25.11 8.14 29.48
CA PRO A 92 -24.25 7.33 30.32
C PRO A 92 -23.11 6.72 29.50
N ALA A 93 -21.86 7.02 29.88
CA ALA A 93 -20.67 6.49 29.25
C ALA A 93 -20.74 4.95 29.20
N LYS A 94 -20.69 4.38 28.00
CA LYS A 94 -20.64 2.91 27.81
C LYS A 94 -19.50 2.33 28.64
N ALA A 95 -19.80 1.30 29.44
CA ALA A 95 -18.79 0.60 30.20
C ALA A 95 -17.64 0.12 29.28
N PRO A 96 -16.37 0.19 29.73
CA PRO A 96 -15.24 -0.22 28.92
C PRO A 96 -15.39 -1.70 28.52
N PRO A 97 -15.05 -2.07 27.26
CA PRO A 97 -15.19 -3.43 26.79
C PRO A 97 -14.34 -4.39 27.64
N ALA A 98 -14.84 -5.60 27.86
CA ALA A 98 -14.14 -6.63 28.59
C ALA A 98 -12.83 -7.00 27.89
N ARG A 99 -11.71 -7.01 28.62
CA ARG A 99 -10.36 -7.36 28.13
C ARG A 99 -9.89 -8.66 28.73
N ALA A 100 -9.14 -9.45 27.96
CA ALA A 100 -8.50 -10.67 28.43
C ALA A 100 -7.33 -10.32 29.37
N GLN A 101 -7.08 -11.17 30.36
CA GLN A 101 -5.92 -10.99 31.22
C GLN A 101 -4.63 -11.36 30.46
N PRO A 102 -3.48 -10.69 30.72
CA PRO A 102 -2.22 -11.00 30.03
C PRO A 102 -1.82 -12.48 30.11
N ALA A 103 -2.02 -13.12 31.27
CA ALA A 103 -1.74 -14.54 31.47
C ALA A 103 -2.61 -15.47 30.59
N GLU A 104 -3.86 -15.10 30.31
CA GLU A 104 -4.73 -15.87 29.40
C GLU A 104 -4.26 -15.78 27.95
N ILE A 105 -3.79 -14.59 27.54
CA ILE A 105 -3.23 -14.36 26.21
C ILE A 105 -1.94 -15.17 26.05
N GLU A 106 -1.02 -15.12 27.02
CA GLU A 106 0.23 -15.90 27.01
C GLU A 106 -0.04 -17.40 26.96
N GLY A 107 -0.97 -17.90 27.79
CA GLY A 107 -1.38 -19.30 27.77
C GLY A 107 -1.96 -19.74 26.43
N ALA A 108 -2.83 -18.91 25.83
CA ALA A 108 -3.39 -19.18 24.51
C ALA A 108 -2.33 -19.11 23.39
N GLN A 109 -1.39 -18.17 23.46
CA GLN A 109 -0.27 -18.08 22.51
C GLN A 109 0.60 -19.33 22.54
N ALA A 110 0.90 -19.86 23.74
CA ALA A 110 1.66 -21.10 23.89
C ALA A 110 0.92 -22.32 23.31
N ALA A 111 -0.42 -22.31 23.35
CA ALA A 111 -1.26 -23.37 22.81
C ALA A 111 -1.55 -23.25 21.29
N GLY A 112 -1.23 -22.12 20.66
CA GLY A 112 -1.33 -21.92 19.20
C GLY A 112 -2.58 -21.15 18.72
N SER A 113 -2.73 -21.02 17.40
CA SER A 113 -3.78 -20.18 16.80
C SER A 113 -5.22 -20.61 17.14
N ALA A 114 -5.46 -21.91 17.33
CA ALA A 114 -6.77 -22.44 17.69
C ALA A 114 -7.23 -21.95 19.08
N ALA A 115 -6.35 -21.98 20.08
CA ALA A 115 -6.64 -21.48 21.42
C ALA A 115 -6.85 -19.97 21.43
N LEU A 116 -6.04 -19.23 20.67
CA LEU A 116 -6.23 -17.79 20.45
C LEU A 116 -7.57 -17.49 19.74
N GLY A 117 -8.02 -18.35 18.83
CA GLY A 117 -9.32 -18.25 18.18
C GLY A 117 -10.47 -18.36 19.18
N SER A 118 -10.41 -19.33 20.09
CA SER A 118 -11.39 -19.46 21.19
C SER A 118 -11.35 -18.27 22.15
N LEU A 119 -10.16 -17.70 22.40
CA LEU A 119 -10.04 -16.47 23.20
C LEU A 119 -10.64 -15.26 22.48
N ALA A 120 -10.43 -15.12 21.16
CA ALA A 120 -11.00 -14.05 20.35
C ALA A 120 -12.53 -14.11 20.23
N GLN A 121 -13.13 -15.31 20.34
CA GLN A 121 -14.59 -15.44 20.44
C GLN A 121 -15.13 -14.91 21.77
N ARG A 122 -14.38 -15.08 22.87
CA ARG A 122 -14.73 -14.55 24.20
C ARG A 122 -14.47 -13.06 24.32
N TYR A 123 -13.41 -12.56 23.67
CA TYR A 123 -12.98 -11.17 23.70
C TYR A 123 -12.90 -10.58 22.27
N PRO A 124 -14.06 -10.41 21.60
CA PRO A 124 -14.12 -10.00 20.18
C PRO A 124 -13.57 -8.61 19.88
N GLU A 125 -13.46 -7.76 20.89
CA GLU A 125 -13.05 -6.35 20.79
C GLU A 125 -11.72 -6.08 21.51
N ASP A 126 -11.02 -7.12 21.97
CA ASP A 126 -9.71 -6.94 22.60
C ASP A 126 -8.60 -6.91 21.53
N PRO A 127 -7.95 -5.74 21.30
CA PRO A 127 -6.92 -5.61 20.28
C PRO A 127 -5.70 -6.48 20.56
N ALA A 128 -5.36 -6.75 21.83
CA ALA A 128 -4.21 -7.58 22.17
C ALA A 128 -4.43 -9.04 21.74
N VAL A 129 -5.64 -9.56 21.94
CA VAL A 129 -6.04 -10.91 21.52
C VAL A 129 -6.07 -11.04 20.00
N LEU A 130 -6.72 -10.09 19.31
CA LEU A 130 -6.80 -10.08 17.84
C LEU A 130 -5.42 -9.97 17.19
N ARG A 131 -4.53 -9.14 17.73
CA ARG A 131 -3.14 -9.02 17.27
C ARG A 131 -2.38 -10.33 17.44
N ALA A 132 -2.44 -10.93 18.63
CA ALA A 132 -1.81 -12.22 18.90
C ALA A 132 -2.30 -13.32 17.94
N LEU A 133 -3.61 -13.36 17.67
CA LEU A 133 -4.22 -14.29 16.74
C LEU A 133 -3.74 -14.08 15.30
N ALA A 134 -3.75 -12.84 14.79
CA ALA A 134 -3.29 -12.54 13.43
C ALA A 134 -1.82 -12.95 13.22
N VAL A 135 -0.97 -12.68 14.21
CA VAL A 135 0.44 -13.07 14.19
C VAL A 135 0.61 -14.59 14.21
N ALA A 136 -0.11 -15.30 15.07
CA ALA A 136 -0.06 -16.76 15.14
C ALA A 136 -0.51 -17.40 13.82
N GLN A 137 -1.63 -16.94 13.25
CA GLN A 137 -2.13 -17.41 11.94
C GLN A 137 -1.10 -17.19 10.82
N ALA A 138 -0.42 -16.03 10.80
CA ALA A 138 0.61 -15.76 9.81
C ALA A 138 1.84 -16.67 9.96
N ARG A 139 2.24 -17.02 11.20
CA ARG A 139 3.32 -17.97 11.48
C ARG A 139 2.97 -19.39 11.02
N GLU A 140 1.71 -19.77 11.17
CA GLU A 140 1.15 -21.05 10.69
C GLU A 140 0.83 -21.07 9.18
N LYS A 141 1.22 -20.02 8.44
CA LYS A 141 0.98 -19.84 6.99
C LYS A 141 -0.51 -19.72 6.60
N ALA A 142 -1.41 -19.50 7.56
CA ALA A 142 -2.82 -19.22 7.34
C ALA A 142 -3.04 -17.74 6.98
N MET A 143 -2.44 -17.26 5.89
CA MET A 143 -2.40 -15.84 5.52
C MET A 143 -3.78 -15.21 5.30
N ALA A 144 -4.72 -15.94 4.69
CA ALA A 144 -6.08 -15.44 4.49
C ALA A 144 -6.77 -15.13 5.82
N ALA A 145 -6.67 -16.04 6.80
CA ALA A 145 -7.22 -15.83 8.13
C ALA A 145 -6.51 -14.68 8.86
N ALA A 146 -5.18 -14.59 8.73
CA ALA A 146 -4.41 -13.50 9.31
C ALA A 146 -4.84 -12.12 8.79
N LEU A 147 -5.11 -11.98 7.49
CA LEU A 147 -5.58 -10.72 6.90
C LEU A 147 -6.98 -10.34 7.38
N LEU A 148 -7.90 -11.30 7.49
CA LEU A 148 -9.25 -11.06 8.02
C LEU A 148 -9.22 -10.64 9.49
N THR A 149 -8.38 -11.30 10.30
CA THR A 149 -8.18 -10.92 11.71
C THR A 149 -7.55 -9.52 11.82
N ALA A 150 -6.58 -9.19 10.95
CA ALA A 150 -5.97 -7.86 10.90
C ALA A 150 -6.98 -6.77 10.48
N GLN A 151 -7.87 -7.06 9.53
CA GLN A 151 -8.95 -6.16 9.16
C GLN A 151 -9.83 -5.80 10.37
N ARG A 152 -10.31 -6.82 11.07
CA ARG A 152 -11.11 -6.64 12.29
C ARG A 152 -10.35 -5.88 13.37
N LEU A 153 -9.07 -6.17 13.53
CA LEU A 153 -8.22 -5.44 14.47
C LEU A 153 -8.15 -3.95 14.15
N PHE A 154 -8.01 -3.56 12.88
CA PHE A 154 -7.96 -2.14 12.48
C PHE A 154 -9.29 -1.42 12.63
N GLU A 155 -10.41 -2.14 12.54
CA GLU A 155 -11.74 -1.59 12.81
C GLU A 155 -11.93 -1.26 14.31
N VAL A 156 -11.35 -2.08 15.20
CA VAL A 156 -11.47 -1.91 16.65
C VAL A 156 -10.38 -1.00 17.23
N ALA A 157 -9.16 -1.08 16.70
CA ALA A 157 -7.97 -0.36 17.17
C ALA A 157 -7.18 0.24 15.99
N PRO A 158 -7.59 1.39 15.44
CA PRO A 158 -6.93 2.06 14.32
C PRO A 158 -5.45 2.40 14.56
N GLU A 159 -5.03 2.53 15.82
CA GLU A 159 -3.64 2.75 16.20
C GLU A 159 -2.71 1.57 15.83
N GLU A 160 -3.24 0.35 15.77
CA GLU A 160 -2.48 -0.86 15.42
C GLU A 160 -2.10 -0.92 13.93
N VAL A 161 -2.67 -0.06 13.08
CA VAL A 161 -2.25 0.11 11.67
C VAL A 161 -0.74 0.43 11.57
N GLY A 162 -0.14 0.98 12.63
CA GLY A 162 1.29 1.26 12.72
C GLY A 162 2.19 0.14 13.17
N ASN A 163 1.63 -1.02 13.49
CA ASN A 163 2.39 -2.12 14.06
C ASN A 163 3.30 -2.76 12.99
N ASP A 164 4.60 -2.79 13.26
CA ASP A 164 5.59 -3.30 12.31
C ASP A 164 5.40 -4.81 12.02
N GLU A 165 4.96 -5.62 12.98
CA GLU A 165 4.73 -7.05 12.77
C GLU A 165 3.54 -7.27 11.81
N LEU A 166 2.44 -6.54 12.02
CA LEU A 166 1.28 -6.59 11.12
C LEU A 166 1.62 -6.07 9.73
N LYS A 167 2.39 -4.98 9.63
CA LYS A 167 2.92 -4.47 8.36
C LYS A 167 3.69 -5.56 7.60
N GLN A 168 4.58 -6.30 8.26
CA GLN A 168 5.34 -7.37 7.61
C GLN A 168 4.45 -8.52 7.14
N ILE A 169 3.41 -8.87 7.90
CA ILE A 169 2.43 -9.90 7.50
C ILE A 169 1.69 -9.46 6.22
N ILE A 170 1.20 -8.22 6.18
CA ILE A 170 0.46 -7.68 5.03
C ILE A 170 1.36 -7.60 3.80
N LEU A 171 2.60 -7.12 3.93
CA LEU A 171 3.55 -7.05 2.82
C LEU A 171 3.96 -8.45 2.32
N ARG A 172 4.04 -9.44 3.20
CA ARG A 172 4.29 -10.83 2.81
C ARG A 172 3.10 -11.39 2.02
N ALA A 173 1.87 -11.11 2.46
CA ALA A 173 0.66 -11.52 1.74
C ALA A 173 0.52 -10.83 0.38
N ALA A 174 0.89 -9.54 0.29
CA ALA A 174 0.96 -8.79 -0.97
C ALA A 174 1.95 -9.38 -2.00
N ASN A 175 2.95 -10.13 -1.54
CA ASN A 175 3.90 -10.86 -2.39
C ASN A 175 3.55 -12.37 -2.53
N GLY A 176 2.36 -12.77 -2.10
CA GLY A 176 1.88 -14.15 -2.12
C GLY A 176 1.21 -14.55 -3.43
N THR A 177 0.22 -15.45 -3.34
CA THR A 177 -0.64 -15.79 -4.48
C THR A 177 -1.49 -14.57 -4.89
N PRO A 178 -1.94 -14.50 -6.16
CA PRO A 178 -2.78 -13.39 -6.63
C PRO A 178 -3.98 -13.09 -5.72
N ASP A 179 -4.70 -14.11 -5.26
CA ASP A 179 -5.87 -13.94 -4.39
C ASP A 179 -5.51 -13.29 -3.04
N LEU A 180 -4.44 -13.77 -2.39
CA LEU A 180 -3.95 -13.19 -1.13
C LEU A 180 -3.47 -11.76 -1.32
N ALA A 181 -2.80 -11.48 -2.43
CA ALA A 181 -2.29 -10.16 -2.73
C ALA A 181 -3.43 -9.16 -2.97
N LEU A 182 -4.50 -9.56 -3.68
CA LEU A 182 -5.70 -8.73 -3.84
C LEU A 182 -6.34 -8.41 -2.49
N THR A 183 -6.50 -9.39 -1.59
CA THR A 183 -7.00 -9.14 -0.24
C THR A 183 -6.11 -8.17 0.54
N ALA A 184 -4.78 -8.32 0.45
CA ALA A 184 -3.85 -7.41 1.09
C ALA A 184 -3.94 -5.98 0.51
N PHE A 185 -4.12 -5.83 -0.81
CA PHE A 185 -4.31 -4.53 -1.46
C PHE A 185 -5.62 -3.86 -1.05
N ASP A 186 -6.71 -4.61 -0.95
CA ASP A 186 -7.99 -4.08 -0.45
C ASP A 186 -7.87 -3.63 1.01
N LEU A 187 -7.19 -4.41 1.84
CA LEU A 187 -6.92 -4.04 3.23
C LEU A 187 -6.13 -2.72 3.32
N MET A 188 -5.04 -2.59 2.56
CA MET A 188 -4.26 -1.36 2.48
C MET A 188 -5.09 -0.18 1.97
N ALA A 189 -5.88 -0.37 0.92
CA ALA A 189 -6.66 0.72 0.31
C ALA A 189 -7.79 1.24 1.20
N LYS A 190 -8.41 0.39 2.02
CA LYS A 190 -9.68 0.73 2.71
C LYS A 190 -9.57 0.83 4.23
N HIS A 191 -8.74 0.01 4.87
CA HIS A 191 -8.78 -0.16 6.34
C HIS A 191 -7.56 0.42 7.07
N MET A 192 -6.56 0.92 6.34
CA MET A 192 -5.30 1.41 6.93
C MET A 192 -5.17 2.95 6.90
N GLY A 193 -6.22 3.67 6.52
CA GLY A 193 -6.20 5.13 6.44
C GLY A 193 -5.02 5.65 5.62
N SER A 194 -4.27 6.62 6.14
CA SER A 194 -3.13 7.23 5.45
C SER A 194 -1.90 6.33 5.32
N ARG A 195 -1.77 5.30 6.19
CA ARG A 195 -0.66 4.33 6.12
C ARG A 195 -0.85 3.31 5.01
N GLY A 196 -2.09 3.07 4.60
CA GLY A 196 -2.42 2.18 3.50
C GLY A 196 -1.74 2.55 2.18
N PRO A 197 -1.94 3.77 1.67
CA PRO A 197 -1.24 4.31 0.51
C PRO A 197 0.30 4.24 0.64
N ASP A 198 0.85 4.47 1.83
CA ASP A 198 2.30 4.36 2.06
C ASP A 198 2.80 2.92 1.85
N LEU A 199 2.05 1.91 2.27
CA LEU A 199 2.38 0.51 2.03
C LEU A 199 2.21 0.09 0.57
N LEU A 200 1.15 0.55 -0.11
CA LEU A 200 1.00 0.34 -1.55
C LEU A 200 2.20 0.92 -2.31
N TYR A 201 2.68 2.11 -1.90
CA TYR A 201 3.88 2.71 -2.47
C TYR A 201 5.13 1.89 -2.20
N GLU A 202 5.26 1.30 -1.02
CA GLU A 202 6.35 0.35 -0.71
C GLU A 202 6.29 -0.87 -1.64
N VAL A 203 5.11 -1.45 -1.89
CA VAL A 203 4.96 -2.58 -2.83
C VAL A 203 5.46 -2.22 -4.22
N VAL A 204 5.09 -1.03 -4.70
CA VAL A 204 5.46 -0.57 -6.05
C VAL A 204 6.96 -0.30 -6.18
N THR A 205 7.61 0.22 -5.14
CA THR A 205 8.99 0.69 -5.22
C THR A 205 10.03 -0.31 -4.72
N ALA A 206 9.65 -1.26 -3.86
CA ALA A 206 10.62 -2.18 -3.27
C ALA A 206 11.04 -3.27 -4.28
N PRO A 207 12.36 -3.55 -4.41
CA PRO A 207 12.89 -4.50 -5.39
C PRO A 207 12.41 -5.95 -5.20
N LYS A 208 11.96 -6.30 -3.98
CA LYS A 208 11.53 -7.65 -3.59
C LYS A 208 10.21 -8.12 -4.20
N PHE A 209 9.38 -7.21 -4.72
CA PHE A 209 8.10 -7.55 -5.34
C PHE A 209 8.26 -7.84 -6.83
N GLY A 210 7.50 -8.83 -7.32
CA GLY A 210 7.40 -9.09 -8.76
C GLY A 210 6.61 -8.02 -9.51
N ASP A 211 6.54 -8.14 -10.84
CA ASP A 211 5.85 -7.16 -11.69
C ASP A 211 4.34 -7.14 -11.42
N TRP A 212 3.71 -8.31 -11.28
CA TRP A 212 2.26 -8.41 -11.07
C TRP A 212 1.77 -7.68 -9.79
N PRO A 213 2.36 -7.88 -8.59
CA PRO A 213 2.00 -7.10 -7.40
C PRO A 213 2.24 -5.59 -7.57
N ARG A 214 3.33 -5.21 -8.24
CA ARG A 214 3.65 -3.79 -8.48
C ARG A 214 2.62 -3.11 -9.36
N ASP A 215 2.21 -3.75 -10.44
CA ASP A 215 1.22 -3.19 -11.38
C ASP A 215 -0.14 -3.00 -10.71
N HIS A 216 -0.57 -3.97 -9.90
CA HIS A 216 -1.83 -3.89 -9.17
C HIS A 216 -1.78 -2.83 -8.06
N ALA A 217 -0.72 -2.79 -7.25
CA ALA A 217 -0.55 -1.75 -6.24
C ALA A 217 -0.45 -0.35 -6.88
N SER A 218 0.22 -0.24 -8.04
CA SER A 218 0.32 1.01 -8.81
C SER A 218 -1.04 1.48 -9.31
N THR A 219 -1.90 0.56 -9.73
CA THR A 219 -3.30 0.82 -10.13
C THR A 219 -4.12 1.31 -8.93
N ARG A 220 -4.04 0.63 -7.78
CA ARG A 220 -4.74 1.05 -6.55
C ARG A 220 -4.35 2.45 -6.11
N LEU A 221 -3.07 2.81 -6.19
CA LEU A 221 -2.58 4.17 -5.89
C LEU A 221 -3.13 5.26 -6.82
N MET A 222 -3.64 4.90 -8.00
CA MET A 222 -4.28 5.86 -8.93
C MET A 222 -5.75 6.11 -8.61
N GLU A 223 -6.39 5.24 -7.80
CA GLU A 223 -7.78 5.41 -7.41
C GLU A 223 -7.96 6.69 -6.57
N SER A 224 -9.01 7.46 -6.87
CA SER A 224 -9.26 8.74 -6.20
C SER A 224 -9.48 8.57 -4.69
N SER A 225 -10.17 7.52 -4.28
CA SER A 225 -10.39 7.15 -2.87
C SER A 225 -9.08 6.93 -2.12
N VAL A 226 -8.14 6.20 -2.72
CA VAL A 226 -6.82 5.92 -2.12
C VAL A 226 -5.96 7.19 -2.08
N ARG A 227 -6.01 8.03 -3.12
CA ARG A 227 -5.29 9.31 -3.16
C ARG A 227 -5.78 10.32 -2.13
N GLN A 228 -7.07 10.29 -1.77
CA GLN A 228 -7.62 11.15 -0.71
C GLN A 228 -7.09 10.77 0.68
N LEU A 229 -6.75 9.50 0.89
CA LEU A 229 -6.14 9.03 2.14
C LEU A 229 -4.63 9.28 2.20
N ALA A 230 -3.97 9.42 1.04
CA ALA A 230 -2.53 9.59 0.94
C ALA A 230 -2.05 10.91 1.55
N SER A 231 -0.89 10.87 2.21
CA SER A 231 -0.23 12.10 2.65
C SER A 231 0.22 12.97 1.46
N PRO A 232 0.27 14.31 1.59
CA PRO A 232 0.76 15.18 0.51
C PRO A 232 2.18 14.82 0.04
N ALA A 233 3.05 14.45 0.97
CA ALA A 233 4.41 13.99 0.68
C ALA A 233 4.44 12.73 -0.19
N LEU A 234 3.54 11.76 0.08
CA LEU A 234 3.39 10.56 -0.73
C LEU A 234 2.88 10.90 -2.14
N LEU A 235 1.88 11.77 -2.25
CA LEU A 235 1.34 12.19 -3.56
C LEU A 235 2.43 12.82 -4.43
N VAL A 236 3.28 13.68 -3.86
CA VAL A 236 4.46 14.23 -4.56
C VAL A 236 5.41 13.11 -5.01
N ALA A 237 5.74 12.16 -4.14
CA ALA A 237 6.68 11.09 -4.45
C ALA A 237 6.13 10.13 -5.52
N ASP A 238 4.83 9.85 -5.51
CA ASP A 238 4.17 9.01 -6.51
C ASP A 238 4.01 9.71 -7.85
N ASP A 239 3.62 11.00 -7.85
CA ASP A 239 3.57 11.79 -9.09
C ASP A 239 4.96 11.86 -9.75
N LEU A 240 6.02 12.13 -8.98
CA LEU A 240 7.40 12.16 -9.49
C LEU A 240 7.88 10.80 -10.02
N ARG A 241 7.48 9.69 -9.38
CA ARG A 241 7.83 8.32 -9.81
C ARG A 241 7.24 7.99 -11.17
N ARG A 242 6.02 8.44 -11.45
CA ARG A 242 5.29 8.15 -12.70
C ARG A 242 5.71 9.06 -13.87
N LEU A 243 6.50 10.10 -13.62
CA LEU A 243 6.92 11.03 -14.67
C LEU A 243 7.78 10.34 -15.75
N THR A 244 7.27 10.39 -16.98
CA THR A 244 8.02 10.08 -18.20
C THR A 244 8.81 11.27 -18.73
N ASP A 245 8.45 12.48 -18.30
CA ASP A 245 9.03 13.74 -18.79
C ASP A 245 9.64 14.55 -17.65
N CYS A 246 10.26 15.67 -18.00
CA CYS A 246 10.77 16.58 -16.99
C CYS A 246 9.61 17.21 -16.19
N PRO A 247 9.74 17.33 -14.86
CA PRO A 247 8.69 17.90 -14.02
C PRO A 247 8.45 19.37 -14.36
N THR A 248 7.24 19.87 -14.12
CA THR A 248 6.97 21.30 -14.25
C THR A 248 7.56 22.08 -13.07
N LYS A 249 7.77 23.40 -13.22
CA LYS A 249 8.21 24.26 -12.12
C LYS A 249 7.22 24.25 -10.95
N ALA A 250 5.93 24.20 -11.22
CA ALA A 250 4.88 24.09 -10.20
C ALA A 250 4.99 22.78 -9.41
N MET A 251 5.25 21.66 -10.08
CA MET A 251 5.47 20.38 -9.41
C MET A 251 6.73 20.40 -8.54
N LEU A 252 7.82 21.02 -9.00
CA LEU A 252 9.03 21.19 -8.21
C LEU A 252 8.85 22.12 -7.00
N ALA A 253 7.99 23.14 -7.12
CA ALA A 253 7.60 24.01 -6.01
C ALA A 253 6.81 23.23 -4.95
N ARG A 254 5.77 22.47 -5.36
CA ARG A 254 5.02 21.59 -4.45
C ARG A 254 5.93 20.55 -3.80
N ALA A 255 6.82 19.92 -4.57
CA ALA A 255 7.79 18.97 -4.03
C ALA A 255 8.78 19.62 -3.06
N ARG A 256 9.09 20.90 -3.25
CA ARG A 256 9.95 21.66 -2.35
C ARG A 256 9.25 21.88 -1.01
N GLU A 257 7.95 22.09 -0.99
CA GLU A 257 7.17 22.34 0.22
C GLU A 257 6.79 21.04 0.94
N GLU A 258 6.20 20.10 0.22
CA GLU A 258 5.55 18.92 0.79
C GLU A 258 6.38 17.64 0.65
N GLY A 259 7.37 17.62 -0.25
CA GLY A 259 8.14 16.41 -0.56
C GLY A 259 8.99 15.91 0.61
N ASP A 260 9.17 14.59 0.67
CA ASP A 260 9.98 13.90 1.66
C ASP A 260 11.15 13.11 1.02
N VAL A 261 11.78 12.24 1.82
CA VAL A 261 12.93 11.42 1.41
C VAL A 261 12.62 10.54 0.19
N ARG A 262 11.37 10.13 -0.02
CA ARG A 262 10.97 9.33 -1.20
C ARG A 262 11.05 10.16 -2.47
N ALA A 263 10.53 11.39 -2.44
CA ALA A 263 10.62 12.32 -3.56
C ALA A 263 12.07 12.69 -3.91
N LEU A 264 12.94 12.79 -2.89
CA LEU A 264 14.37 13.13 -3.07
C LEU A 264 15.09 12.15 -4.01
N HIS A 265 14.76 10.85 -3.97
CA HIS A 265 15.35 9.85 -4.85
C HIS A 265 15.14 10.20 -6.33
N TYR A 266 13.90 10.51 -6.72
CA TYR A 266 13.55 10.86 -8.10
C TYR A 266 14.12 12.21 -8.52
N ILE A 267 14.09 13.21 -7.64
CA ILE A 267 14.66 14.55 -7.93
C ILE A 267 16.16 14.46 -8.20
N LYS A 268 16.91 13.66 -7.42
CA LYS A 268 18.34 13.43 -7.65
C LYS A 268 18.59 12.67 -8.94
N ALA A 269 17.78 11.67 -9.26
CA ALA A 269 17.89 10.95 -10.53
C ALA A 269 17.70 11.89 -11.74
N LEU A 270 16.74 12.82 -11.67
CA LEU A 270 16.50 13.82 -12.73
C LEU A 270 17.64 14.83 -12.89
N GLY A 271 18.36 15.13 -11.80
CA GLY A 271 19.54 16.01 -11.80
C GLY A 271 20.86 15.32 -12.17
N THR A 272 20.87 14.00 -12.34
CA THR A 272 22.09 13.23 -12.63
C THR A 272 22.45 13.33 -14.12
N PRO A 273 23.68 13.72 -14.48
CA PRO A 273 24.11 13.74 -15.88
C PRO A 273 24.07 12.32 -16.49
N GLN A 274 23.43 12.19 -17.65
CA GLN A 274 23.32 10.96 -18.43
C GLN A 274 24.09 11.11 -19.75
N PRO A 275 24.52 10.02 -20.41
CA PRO A 275 25.11 10.12 -21.74
C PRO A 275 24.11 10.72 -22.72
N CYS A 276 24.53 11.73 -23.48
CA CYS A 276 23.66 12.34 -24.50
C CYS A 276 23.26 11.29 -25.54
N ARG A 277 21.97 11.25 -25.89
CA ARG A 277 21.47 10.39 -26.98
C ARG A 277 22.16 10.81 -28.29
N GLY A 278 23.08 9.99 -28.79
CA GLY A 278 23.86 10.26 -30.01
C GLY A 278 25.33 10.68 -29.79
N HIS A 279 25.73 11.09 -28.58
CA HIS A 279 27.11 11.46 -28.28
C HIS A 279 27.53 10.93 -26.90
N ARG A 280 27.99 9.67 -26.86
CA ARG A 280 28.37 8.97 -25.61
C ARG A 280 29.48 9.67 -24.81
N THR A 281 30.26 10.55 -25.45
CA THR A 281 31.35 11.30 -24.80
C THR A 281 30.86 12.54 -24.04
N ARG A 282 29.65 13.04 -24.34
CA ARG A 282 29.07 14.20 -23.66
C ARG A 282 28.06 13.77 -22.62
N LYS A 283 28.10 14.41 -21.45
CA LYS A 283 27.11 14.24 -20.38
C LYS A 283 26.04 15.31 -20.53
N CYS A 284 24.80 14.89 -20.78
CA CYS A 284 23.62 15.74 -20.87
C CYS A 284 22.78 15.59 -19.61
N LEU A 285 22.16 16.68 -19.17
CA LEU A 285 21.12 16.62 -18.16
C LEU A 285 19.79 16.44 -18.86
N ARG A 286 19.03 15.41 -18.48
CA ARG A 286 17.70 15.16 -19.03
C ARG A 286 16.80 16.40 -18.88
N CYS A 287 16.89 17.07 -17.73
CA CYS A 287 16.09 18.24 -17.39
C CYS A 287 16.95 19.49 -17.19
N GLY A 288 17.85 19.76 -18.15
CA GLY A 288 18.80 20.88 -18.12
C GLY A 288 18.18 22.24 -17.73
N PRO A 289 17.08 22.69 -18.37
CA PRO A 289 16.45 23.98 -18.05
C PRO A 289 15.95 24.13 -16.61
N LEU A 290 15.77 23.02 -15.88
CA LEU A 290 15.23 22.99 -14.52
C LEU A 290 16.29 22.65 -13.47
N GLN A 291 17.56 22.65 -13.85
CA GLN A 291 18.64 22.19 -12.95
C GLN A 291 18.71 23.02 -11.66
N LYS A 292 18.47 24.34 -11.76
CA LYS A 292 18.48 25.24 -10.60
C LYS A 292 17.34 24.88 -9.63
N GLU A 293 16.14 24.68 -10.16
CA GLU A 293 14.95 24.30 -9.42
C GLU A 293 15.13 22.91 -8.78
N LEU A 294 15.61 21.91 -9.52
CA LEU A 294 15.88 20.56 -9.01
C LEU A 294 16.85 20.56 -7.82
N ARG A 295 17.96 21.31 -7.92
CA ARG A 295 18.92 21.44 -6.82
C ARG A 295 18.32 22.13 -5.60
N ALA A 296 17.56 23.20 -5.81
CA ALA A 296 16.90 23.93 -4.73
C ALA A 296 15.86 23.06 -4.01
N THR A 297 15.06 22.29 -4.76
CA THR A 297 14.08 21.34 -4.20
C THR A 297 14.78 20.23 -3.43
N ALA A 298 15.83 19.61 -3.99
CA ALA A 298 16.60 18.57 -3.28
C ALA A 298 17.19 19.07 -1.96
N SER A 299 17.81 20.25 -1.97
CA SER A 299 18.41 20.86 -0.78
C SER A 299 17.36 21.16 0.31
N ALA A 300 16.17 21.61 -0.08
CA ALA A 300 15.08 21.88 0.87
C ALA A 300 14.57 20.61 1.55
N ILE A 301 14.40 19.53 0.78
CA ILE A 301 13.99 18.22 1.32
C ILE A 301 15.07 17.66 2.26
N GLU A 302 16.34 17.75 1.88
CA GLU A 302 17.47 17.31 2.72
C GLU A 302 17.54 18.09 4.03
N LYS A 303 17.35 19.41 3.99
CA LYS A 303 17.30 20.25 5.18
C LYS A 303 16.20 19.78 6.15
N ARG A 304 14.96 19.60 5.67
CA ARG A 304 13.86 19.09 6.50
C ARG A 304 14.11 17.70 7.06
N LYS A 305 14.70 16.80 6.26
CA LYS A 305 15.08 15.47 6.73
C LYS A 305 16.04 15.56 7.93
N ASN A 306 17.03 16.43 7.85
CA ASN A 306 18.02 16.61 8.92
C ASN A 306 17.40 17.27 10.16
N GLU A 307 16.52 18.25 9.99
CA GLU A 307 15.77 18.88 11.09
C GLU A 307 14.86 17.88 11.81
N LYS A 308 14.13 17.04 11.05
CA LYS A 308 13.30 15.97 11.62
C LYS A 308 14.13 14.93 12.37
N ALA A 309 15.30 14.56 11.83
CA ALA A 309 16.22 13.64 12.50
C ALA A 309 16.79 14.24 13.80
N ALA A 310 17.13 15.52 13.80
CA ALA A 310 17.59 16.23 15.00
C ALA A 310 16.49 16.34 16.06
N ALA A 311 15.24 16.59 15.66
CA ALA A 311 14.09 16.63 16.58
C ALA A 311 13.72 15.26 17.17
N ALA A 312 14.01 14.16 16.46
CA ALA A 312 13.74 12.80 16.93
C ALA A 312 14.87 12.23 17.83
N ALA A 313 16.04 12.86 17.88
CA ALA A 313 17.11 12.42 18.75
C ALA A 313 16.69 12.65 20.22
N PRO A 314 16.79 11.63 21.11
CA PRO A 314 16.50 11.83 22.52
C PRO A 314 17.39 12.95 23.06
N PRO A 315 16.89 13.83 23.95
CA PRO A 315 17.73 14.86 24.54
C PRO A 315 18.93 14.17 25.17
N ALA A 316 20.12 14.48 24.69
CA ALA A 316 21.35 13.88 25.21
C ALA A 316 21.31 14.07 26.72
N ALA A 317 21.21 12.95 27.45
CA ALA A 317 21.15 12.97 28.90
C ALA A 317 22.38 13.75 29.38
N SER A 318 22.16 14.99 29.79
CA SER A 318 23.21 15.86 30.30
C SER A 318 23.79 15.13 31.49
N ALA A 319 24.99 14.60 31.30
CA ALA A 319 25.71 13.85 32.31
C ALA A 319 25.99 14.82 33.47
N ALA A 320 25.10 14.81 34.45
CA ALA A 320 25.36 15.37 35.76
C ALA A 320 26.53 14.57 36.34
N ARG A 321 27.70 15.21 36.33
CA ARG A 321 28.82 14.88 37.19
C ARG A 321 28.69 15.67 38.49
#